data_AF-A0AAU1QEG0-F1
#
_entry.id   AF-A0AAU1QEG0-F1
#
_cell.length_a   1.000
_cell.length_b   1.000
_cell.length_c   1.000
_cell.angle_alpha   90.00
_cell.angle_beta   90.00
_cell.angle_gamma   90.00
#
_symmetry.space_group_name_H-M   'P 1'
#
loop_
_entity.id
_entity.type
_entity.pdbx_description
1 polymer ?
#
loop_
_entity_poly.entity_id
_entity_poly.type
_entity_poly.pdbx_seq_one_letter_code
_entity_poly.pdbx_strand_id
1 'polypeptide(L)'
;MTGDQSNLPARVGEVLGIAERAVTFLQTLEEGTARPQQYGPQPNAAIARWKALEDELRAQLIRETCDNELLSLQISDASKSERELRQLVSPVARKAKSPADLPPEARVALLKARRLRKDIDAWQTALLESDEIVRTCREVEAFMRESRADLERFTESLERRLRIAETRGALARIADQLRILDTSVRKDGAAHVRDIEAKRVAQFKEAMRNEDMQMLNLRGQNADAEVEEELRRLQQGPQ
;
A
#
# COMPACT_ATOMS: atom_id res chain seq x y z
N MET A 1 -48.77 -3.82 20.14
CA MET A 1 -47.75 -2.77 19.98
C MET A 1 -46.69 -3.05 21.02
N THR A 2 -45.68 -3.82 20.61
CA THR A 2 -44.47 -4.05 21.39
C THR A 2 -43.82 -2.70 21.66
N GLY A 3 -43.42 -2.46 22.91
CA GLY A 3 -42.80 -1.21 23.31
C GLY A 3 -41.58 -0.93 22.45
N ASP A 4 -41.63 0.20 21.75
CA ASP A 4 -40.48 0.85 21.13
C ASP A 4 -39.51 1.21 22.25
N GLN A 5 -38.64 0.27 22.60
CA GLN A 5 -37.39 0.63 23.24
C GLN A 5 -36.59 1.38 22.19
N SER A 6 -36.16 2.60 22.53
CA SER A 6 -35.25 3.41 21.72
C SER A 6 -34.16 2.54 21.12
N ASN A 7 -34.12 2.46 19.79
CA ASN A 7 -33.07 1.75 19.04
C ASN A 7 -31.77 2.58 18.94
N LEU A 8 -31.77 3.79 19.51
CA LEU A 8 -30.63 4.70 19.47
C LEU A 8 -29.33 4.05 19.97
N PRO A 9 -29.29 3.31 21.11
CA PRO A 9 -28.04 2.72 21.58
C PRO A 9 -27.46 1.68 20.61
N ALA A 10 -28.33 0.91 19.94
CA ALA A 10 -27.90 -0.10 18.98
C ALA A 10 -27.35 0.56 17.70
N ARG A 11 -28.07 1.54 17.14
CA ARG A 11 -27.67 2.25 15.91
C ARG A 11 -26.42 3.11 16.11
N VAL A 12 -26.31 3.80 17.24
CA VAL A 12 -25.06 4.49 17.62
C VAL A 12 -23.92 3.48 17.79
N GLY A 13 -24.20 2.32 18.39
CA GLY A 13 -23.25 1.22 18.50
C GLY A 13 -22.72 0.70 17.16
N GLU A 14 -23.56 0.65 16.11
CA GLU A 14 -23.11 0.29 14.75
C GLU A 14 -22.09 1.31 14.20
N VAL A 15 -22.38 2.61 14.35
CA VAL A 15 -21.47 3.69 13.90
C VAL A 15 -20.17 3.67 14.70
N LEU A 16 -20.25 3.52 16.03
CA LEU A 16 -19.07 3.40 16.88
C LEU A 16 -18.27 2.14 16.57
N GLY A 17 -18.92 1.03 16.20
CA GLY A 17 -18.26 -0.19 15.78
C GLY A 17 -17.44 -0.02 14.49
N ILE A 18 -17.86 0.86 13.57
CA ILE A 18 -17.03 1.23 12.41
C ILE A 18 -15.78 2.00 12.86
N ALA A 19 -15.95 2.96 13.77
CA ALA A 19 -14.84 3.72 14.36
C ALA A 19 -13.84 2.82 15.10
N GLU A 20 -14.31 1.90 15.93
CA GLU A 20 -13.48 0.93 16.65
C GLU A 20 -12.66 0.07 15.67
N ARG A 21 -13.29 -0.47 14.62
CA ARG A 21 -12.59 -1.23 13.58
C ARG A 21 -11.55 -0.39 12.84
N ALA A 22 -11.84 0.88 12.59
CA ALA A 22 -10.89 1.82 11.98
C ALA A 22 -9.68 2.06 12.89
N VAL A 23 -9.91 2.30 14.19
CA VAL A 23 -8.84 2.49 15.18
C VAL A 23 -7.99 1.23 15.33
N THR A 24 -8.61 0.05 15.50
CA THR A 24 -7.88 -1.22 15.57
C THR A 24 -7.05 -1.44 14.30
N PHE A 25 -7.59 -1.11 13.13
CA PHE A 25 -6.84 -1.21 11.88
C PHE A 25 -5.59 -0.30 11.89
N LEU A 26 -5.72 0.97 12.29
CA LEU A 26 -4.56 1.87 12.40
C LEU A 26 -3.52 1.37 13.41
N GLN A 27 -3.96 0.87 14.56
CA GLN A 27 -3.06 0.28 15.57
C GLN A 27 -2.31 -0.94 15.00
N THR A 28 -3.00 -1.83 14.26
CA THR A 28 -2.34 -2.97 13.63
C THR A 28 -1.32 -2.57 12.57
N LEU A 29 -1.54 -1.45 11.86
CA LEU A 29 -0.55 -0.90 10.95
C LEU A 29 0.67 -0.38 11.72
N GLU A 30 0.46 0.39 12.79
CA GLU A 30 1.56 0.90 13.61
C GLU A 30 2.41 -0.24 14.19
N GLU A 31 1.78 -1.26 14.78
CA GLU A 31 2.47 -2.45 15.31
C GLU A 31 3.20 -3.25 14.21
N GLY A 32 2.57 -3.43 13.05
CA GLY A 32 3.16 -4.12 11.89
C GLY A 32 4.42 -3.44 11.36
N THR A 33 4.55 -2.13 11.56
CA THR A 33 5.73 -1.37 11.12
C THR A 33 6.90 -1.46 12.08
N ALA A 34 6.64 -1.73 13.36
CA ALA A 34 7.67 -2.06 14.34
C ALA A 34 8.31 -3.43 14.08
N ARG A 35 7.65 -4.32 13.32
CA ARG A 35 8.16 -5.64 12.93
C ARG A 35 8.07 -5.87 11.40
N PRO A 36 8.91 -5.21 10.60
CA PRO A 36 8.80 -5.21 9.14
C PRO A 36 9.07 -6.56 8.45
N GLN A 37 9.47 -7.61 9.19
CA GLN A 37 9.97 -8.86 8.63
C GLN A 37 8.88 -9.90 8.29
N GLN A 38 7.59 -9.63 8.58
CA GLN A 38 6.53 -10.64 8.44
C GLN A 38 5.21 -10.12 7.83
N TYR A 39 5.23 -9.54 6.63
CA TYR A 39 3.99 -9.27 5.86
C TYR A 39 3.11 -8.17 6.47
N GLY A 40 3.55 -6.91 6.39
CA GLY A 40 2.58 -5.80 6.41
C GLY A 40 1.69 -5.87 5.15
N PRO A 41 0.41 -5.48 5.22
CA PRO A 41 -0.43 -5.40 4.02
C PRO A 41 0.24 -4.50 2.99
N GLN A 42 0.18 -4.89 1.71
CA GLN A 42 0.67 -4.03 0.62
C GLN A 42 0.00 -2.64 0.76
N PRO A 43 0.71 -1.53 0.50
CA PRO A 43 0.17 -0.16 0.66
C PRO A 43 -1.22 0.04 0.04
N ASN A 44 -1.41 -0.49 -1.17
CA ASN A 44 -2.69 -0.47 -1.88
C ASN A 44 -3.82 -1.24 -1.16
N ALA A 45 -3.49 -2.35 -0.48
CA ALA A 45 -4.45 -3.13 0.28
C ALA A 45 -4.87 -2.41 1.58
N ALA A 46 -3.96 -1.66 2.21
CA ALA A 46 -4.28 -0.85 3.38
C ALA A 46 -5.24 0.30 3.03
N ILE A 47 -4.97 1.02 1.93
CA ILE A 47 -5.85 2.08 1.42
C ILE A 47 -7.23 1.51 1.02
N ALA A 48 -7.27 0.35 0.34
CA ALA A 48 -8.53 -0.28 -0.05
C ALA A 48 -9.38 -0.69 1.16
N ARG A 49 -8.76 -1.25 2.21
CA ARG A 49 -9.45 -1.63 3.44
C ARG A 49 -9.97 -0.41 4.21
N TRP A 50 -9.18 0.66 4.26
CA TRP A 50 -9.61 1.93 4.85
C TRP A 50 -10.83 2.49 4.13
N LYS A 51 -10.77 2.54 2.79
CA LYS A 51 -11.86 3.00 1.94
C LYS A 51 -13.15 2.19 2.15
N ALA A 52 -13.05 0.88 2.35
CA ALA A 52 -14.23 0.06 2.64
C ALA A 52 -14.95 0.47 3.93
N LEU A 53 -14.21 0.87 4.97
CA LEU A 53 -14.78 1.41 6.20
C LEU A 53 -15.41 2.79 5.96
N GLU A 54 -14.79 3.64 5.14
CA GLU A 54 -15.36 4.95 4.76
C GLU A 54 -16.68 4.78 4.01
N ASP A 55 -16.72 3.83 3.07
CA ASP A 55 -17.90 3.52 2.28
C ASP A 55 -19.04 2.95 3.15
N GLU A 56 -18.71 2.13 4.16
CA GLU A 56 -19.66 1.62 5.14
C GLU A 56 -20.28 2.74 6.00
N LEU A 57 -19.45 3.64 6.54
CA LEU A 57 -19.91 4.80 7.29
C LEU A 57 -20.79 5.71 6.44
N ARG A 58 -20.38 5.95 5.19
CA ARG A 58 -21.12 6.79 4.26
C ARG A 58 -22.47 6.19 3.91
N ALA A 59 -22.56 4.87 3.74
CA ALA A 59 -23.82 4.18 3.52
C ALA A 59 -24.76 4.36 4.72
N GLN A 60 -24.24 4.30 5.96
CA GLN A 60 -25.05 4.59 7.15
C GLN A 60 -25.53 6.04 7.16
N LEU A 61 -24.64 7.01 6.96
CA LEU A 61 -24.99 8.42 6.94
C LEU A 61 -26.08 8.75 5.92
N ILE A 62 -26.01 8.16 4.72
CA ILE A 62 -27.03 8.33 3.68
C ILE A 62 -28.38 7.77 4.15
N ARG A 63 -28.39 6.55 4.71
CA ARG A 63 -29.63 5.93 5.23
C ARG A 63 -30.29 6.82 6.29
N GLU A 64 -29.54 7.23 7.31
CA GLU A 64 -30.04 8.05 8.41
C GLU A 64 -30.55 9.42 7.93
N THR A 65 -29.85 10.03 6.97
CA THR A 65 -30.26 11.32 6.40
C THR A 65 -31.57 11.18 5.60
N CYS A 66 -31.70 10.13 4.78
CA CYS A 66 -32.93 9.86 4.04
C CYS A 66 -34.11 9.55 4.98
N ASP A 67 -33.88 8.77 6.03
CA ASP A 67 -34.90 8.46 7.04
C ASP A 67 -35.37 9.75 7.75
N ASN A 68 -34.45 10.68 8.06
CA ASN A 68 -34.80 11.98 8.64
C ASN A 68 -35.65 12.85 7.73
N GLU A 69 -35.31 12.90 6.44
CA GLU A 69 -36.10 13.64 5.45
C GLU A 69 -37.51 13.08 5.33
N LEU A 70 -37.64 11.74 5.26
CA LEU A 70 -38.94 11.06 5.20
C LEU A 70 -39.77 11.30 6.47
N LEU A 71 -39.17 11.15 7.65
CA LEU A 71 -39.84 11.42 8.93
C LEU A 71 -40.28 12.89 9.04
N SER A 72 -39.43 13.83 8.62
CA SER A 72 -39.74 15.26 8.62
C SER A 72 -40.95 15.58 7.73
N LEU A 73 -41.04 14.96 6.54
CA LEU A 73 -42.18 15.08 5.64
C LEU A 73 -43.45 14.49 6.28
N GLN A 74 -43.36 13.29 6.86
CA GLN A 74 -44.48 12.65 7.55
C GLN A 74 -45.02 13.50 8.72
N ILE A 75 -44.12 14.06 9.53
CA ILE A 75 -44.46 14.96 10.63
C ILE A 75 -45.18 16.21 10.09
N SER A 76 -44.68 16.80 9.00
CA SER A 76 -45.29 17.97 8.36
C SER A 76 -46.73 17.68 7.88
N ASP A 77 -46.92 16.59 7.14
CA ASP A 77 -48.22 16.20 6.58
C ASP A 77 -49.23 15.84 7.68
N ALA A 78 -48.79 15.11 8.70
CA ALA A 78 -49.62 14.78 9.85
C ALA A 78 -49.96 16.03 10.67
N SER A 79 -49.02 16.95 10.86
CA SER A 79 -49.24 18.23 11.56
C SER A 79 -50.27 19.09 10.84
N LYS A 80 -50.22 19.13 9.52
CA LYS A 80 -51.22 19.82 8.68
C LYS A 80 -52.60 19.17 8.86
N SER A 81 -52.67 17.84 8.74
CA SER A 81 -53.91 17.08 8.90
C SER A 81 -54.52 17.22 10.30
N GLU A 82 -53.69 17.23 11.34
CA GLU A 82 -54.10 17.44 12.73
C GLU A 82 -54.71 18.83 12.93
N ARG A 83 -54.06 19.86 12.37
CA ARG A 83 -54.52 21.25 12.43
C ARG A 83 -55.85 21.43 11.69
N GLU A 84 -55.99 20.86 10.49
CA GLU A 84 -57.22 20.88 9.70
C GLU A 84 -58.38 20.23 10.46
N LEU A 85 -58.17 19.04 11.04
CA LEU A 85 -59.19 18.36 11.85
C LEU A 85 -59.64 19.20 13.05
N ARG A 86 -58.71 19.87 13.74
CA ARG A 86 -59.07 20.77 14.85
C ARG A 86 -59.81 22.02 14.38
N GLN A 87 -59.41 22.59 13.25
CA GLN A 87 -60.07 23.77 12.67
C GLN A 87 -61.52 23.45 12.28
N LEU A 88 -61.76 22.30 11.66
CA LEU A 88 -63.11 21.83 11.31
C LEU A 88 -64.02 21.68 12.54
N VAL A 89 -63.47 21.21 13.66
CA VAL A 89 -64.24 21.00 14.90
C VAL A 89 -64.41 22.28 15.73
N SER A 90 -63.51 23.27 15.59
CA SER A 90 -63.47 24.49 16.44
C SER A 90 -64.81 25.25 16.52
N PRO A 91 -65.54 25.51 15.43
CA PRO A 91 -66.81 26.26 15.49
C PRO A 91 -67.91 25.53 16.27
N VAL A 92 -67.93 24.20 16.19
CA VAL A 92 -68.91 23.35 16.86
C VAL A 92 -68.55 23.18 18.34
N ALA A 93 -67.27 23.00 18.64
CA ALA A 93 -66.76 22.91 20.00
C ALA A 93 -66.98 24.18 20.82
N ARG A 94 -66.89 25.38 20.21
CA ARG A 94 -67.17 26.65 20.89
C ARG A 94 -68.63 26.81 21.33
N LYS A 95 -69.57 26.11 20.69
CA LYS A 95 -71.01 26.17 20.99
C LYS A 95 -71.46 25.08 21.97
N ALA A 96 -70.64 24.05 22.17
CA ALA A 96 -70.92 22.94 23.07
C ALA A 96 -70.58 23.32 24.52
N LYS A 97 -71.44 22.96 25.48
CA LYS A 97 -71.20 23.18 26.92
C LYS A 97 -70.34 22.07 27.52
N SER A 98 -70.37 20.88 26.94
CA SER A 98 -69.56 19.74 27.33
C SER A 98 -69.09 18.92 26.11
N PRO A 99 -68.04 18.09 26.24
CA PRO A 99 -67.62 17.16 25.18
C PRO A 99 -68.68 16.12 24.80
N ALA A 100 -69.67 15.88 25.67
CA ALA A 100 -70.79 14.97 25.40
C ALA A 100 -71.80 15.57 24.40
N ASP A 101 -71.88 16.90 24.33
CA ASP A 101 -72.79 17.66 23.47
C ASP A 101 -72.27 17.80 22.02
N LEU A 102 -71.07 17.29 21.74
CA LEU A 102 -70.49 17.32 20.41
C LEU A 102 -71.15 16.30 19.48
N PRO A 103 -71.40 16.65 18.21
CA PRO A 103 -71.81 15.69 17.18
C PRO A 103 -70.83 14.51 17.10
N PRO A 104 -71.31 13.29 16.78
CA PRO A 104 -70.47 12.11 16.62
C PRO A 104 -69.25 12.35 15.71
N GLU A 105 -69.44 13.06 14.59
CA GLU A 105 -68.41 13.36 13.60
C GLU A 105 -67.31 14.27 14.20
N ALA A 106 -67.71 15.25 15.01
CA ALA A 106 -66.79 16.15 15.70
C ALA A 106 -65.96 15.41 16.77
N ARG A 107 -66.57 14.45 17.49
CA ARG A 107 -65.86 13.60 18.46
C ARG A 107 -64.86 12.68 17.77
N VAL A 108 -65.25 12.06 16.65
CA VAL A 108 -64.36 11.20 15.84
C VAL A 108 -63.18 12.02 15.30
N ALA A 109 -63.42 13.21 14.78
CA ALA A 109 -62.37 14.10 14.28
C ALA A 109 -61.38 14.51 15.40
N LEU A 110 -61.86 14.84 16.61
CA LEU A 110 -60.99 15.14 17.76
C LEU A 110 -60.20 13.92 18.23
N LEU A 111 -60.80 12.74 18.24
CA LEU A 111 -60.09 11.50 18.57
C LEU A 111 -58.99 11.20 17.54
N LYS A 112 -59.27 11.41 16.26
CA LYS A 112 -58.28 11.26 15.18
C LYS A 112 -57.15 12.29 15.31
N ALA A 113 -57.47 13.56 15.56
CA ALA A 113 -56.47 14.60 15.81
C ALA A 113 -55.61 14.30 17.04
N ARG A 114 -56.20 13.76 18.12
CA ARG A 114 -55.45 13.35 19.31
C ARG A 114 -54.50 12.18 19.04
N ARG A 115 -54.91 11.21 18.22
CA ARG A 115 -54.03 10.11 17.79
C ARG A 115 -52.87 10.62 16.93
N LEU A 116 -53.17 11.42 15.89
CA LEU A 116 -52.16 12.06 15.07
C LEU A 116 -51.16 12.87 15.89
N ARG A 117 -51.63 13.59 16.92
CA ARG A 117 -50.72 14.34 17.80
C ARG A 117 -49.75 13.42 18.55
N LYS A 118 -50.21 12.28 19.07
CA LYS A 118 -49.33 11.30 19.70
C LYS A 118 -48.33 10.71 18.72
N ASP A 119 -48.77 10.41 17.50
CA ASP A 119 -47.90 9.87 16.46
C ASP A 119 -46.82 10.90 16.06
N ILE A 120 -47.20 12.17 15.90
CA ILE A 120 -46.27 13.28 15.65
C ILE A 120 -45.25 13.41 16.78
N ASP A 121 -45.68 13.42 18.04
CA ASP A 121 -44.78 13.56 19.18
C ASP A 121 -43.77 12.38 19.21
N ALA A 122 -44.21 11.15 18.90
CA ALA A 122 -43.33 9.99 18.80
C ALA A 122 -42.33 10.09 17.64
N TRP A 123 -42.77 10.50 16.45
CA TRP A 123 -41.89 10.71 15.30
C TRP A 123 -40.90 11.85 15.52
N GLN A 124 -41.28 12.91 16.25
CA GLN A 124 -40.37 13.98 16.63
C GLN A 124 -39.26 13.47 17.55
N THR A 125 -39.58 12.59 18.50
CA THR A 125 -38.54 11.92 19.31
C THR A 125 -37.61 11.08 18.43
N ALA A 126 -38.17 10.27 17.52
CA ALA A 126 -37.37 9.47 16.59
C ALA A 126 -36.47 10.32 15.67
N LEU A 127 -36.94 11.49 15.24
CA LEU A 127 -36.16 12.44 14.45
C LEU A 127 -34.96 12.98 15.22
N LEU A 128 -35.15 13.35 16.50
CA LEU A 128 -34.05 13.81 17.36
C LEU A 128 -33.02 12.71 17.62
N GLU A 129 -33.47 11.47 17.83
CA GLU A 129 -32.58 10.30 17.95
C GLU A 129 -31.76 10.10 16.68
N SER A 130 -32.39 10.20 15.52
CA SER A 130 -31.72 10.01 14.25
C SER A 130 -30.77 11.16 13.88
N ASP A 131 -31.11 12.42 14.23
CA ASP A 131 -30.19 13.56 14.14
C ASP A 131 -28.90 13.34 14.95
N GLU A 132 -29.02 12.71 16.12
CA GLU A 132 -27.85 12.35 16.94
C GLU A 132 -26.96 11.31 16.23
N ILE A 133 -27.55 10.30 15.58
CA ILE A 133 -26.81 9.31 14.79
C ILE A 133 -26.08 9.99 13.62
N VAL A 134 -26.77 10.89 12.90
CA VAL A 134 -26.17 11.70 11.82
C VAL A 134 -25.00 12.53 12.34
N ARG A 135 -25.14 13.14 13.52
CA ARG A 135 -24.04 13.89 14.17
C ARG A 135 -22.85 12.98 14.45
N THR A 136 -23.06 11.83 15.08
CA THR A 136 -22.00 10.85 15.35
C THR A 136 -21.33 10.37 14.07
N CYS A 137 -22.10 10.09 13.01
CA CYS A 137 -21.55 9.68 11.72
C CYS A 137 -20.61 10.76 11.14
N ARG A 138 -20.98 12.04 11.23
CA ARG A 138 -20.15 13.15 10.76
C ARG A 138 -18.87 13.32 11.58
N GLU A 139 -18.93 13.09 12.89
CA GLU A 139 -17.75 13.11 13.76
C GLU A 139 -16.78 11.99 13.41
N VAL A 140 -17.29 10.77 13.21
CA VAL A 140 -16.48 9.64 12.74
C VAL A 140 -15.93 9.91 11.33
N GLU A 141 -16.72 10.49 10.43
CA GLU A 141 -16.27 10.84 9.08
C GLU A 141 -15.10 11.84 9.12
N ALA A 142 -15.18 12.85 9.99
CA ALA A 142 -14.11 13.83 10.18
C ALA A 142 -12.83 13.15 10.68
N PHE A 143 -12.93 12.30 11.70
CA PHE A 143 -11.82 11.50 12.19
C PHE A 143 -11.22 10.61 11.09
N MET A 144 -12.07 9.97 10.29
CA MET A 144 -11.61 9.08 9.23
C MET A 144 -10.90 9.85 8.11
N ARG A 145 -11.37 11.05 7.76
CA ARG A 145 -10.74 11.90 6.76
C ARG A 145 -9.35 12.37 7.19
N GLU A 146 -9.20 12.74 8.45
CA GLU A 146 -7.88 13.11 9.02
C GLU A 146 -6.94 11.91 9.00
N SER A 147 -7.39 10.78 9.53
CA SER A 147 -6.61 9.52 9.57
C SER A 147 -6.22 9.01 8.18
N ARG A 148 -7.07 9.23 7.16
CA ARG A 148 -6.76 8.88 5.78
C ARG A 148 -5.55 9.64 5.25
N ALA A 149 -5.48 10.94 5.50
CA ALA A 149 -4.37 11.76 5.04
C ALA A 149 -3.04 11.28 5.64
N ASP A 150 -3.07 10.87 6.92
CA ASP A 150 -1.91 10.31 7.59
C ASP A 150 -1.56 8.91 7.07
N LEU A 151 -2.56 8.07 6.80
CA LEU A 151 -2.36 6.77 6.15
C LEU A 151 -1.72 6.91 4.77
N GLU A 152 -2.19 7.84 3.94
CA GLU A 152 -1.65 8.10 2.61
C GLU A 152 -0.17 8.53 2.70
N ARG A 153 0.16 9.52 3.54
CA ARG A 153 1.55 9.95 3.79
C ARG A 153 2.43 8.80 4.29
N PHE A 154 1.88 7.98 5.18
CA PHE A 154 2.56 6.82 5.73
C PHE A 154 2.88 5.79 4.63
N THR A 155 1.90 5.48 3.77
CA THR A 155 2.07 4.54 2.65
C THR A 155 3.08 5.05 1.62
N GLU A 156 3.04 6.33 1.24
CA GLU A 156 4.03 6.92 0.33
C GLU A 156 5.46 6.84 0.88
N SER A 157 5.61 7.09 2.18
CA SER A 157 6.90 6.97 2.88
C SER A 157 7.42 5.53 2.85
N LEU A 158 6.57 4.53 3.08
CA LEU A 158 6.92 3.12 2.96
C LEU A 158 7.33 2.74 1.54
N GLU A 159 6.57 3.13 0.52
CA GLU A 159 6.89 2.86 -0.88
C GLU A 159 8.21 3.50 -1.31
N ARG A 160 8.51 4.71 -0.79
CA ARG A 160 9.81 5.36 -1.02
C ARG A 160 10.94 4.56 -0.39
N ARG A 161 10.78 4.09 0.85
CA ARG A 161 11.78 3.25 1.54
C ARG A 161 12.00 1.93 0.82
N LEU A 162 10.93 1.27 0.36
CA LEU A 162 10.99 0.03 -0.42
C LEU A 162 11.80 0.23 -1.70
N ARG A 163 11.48 1.27 -2.50
CA ARG A 163 12.21 1.60 -3.73
C ARG A 163 13.70 1.87 -3.47
N ILE A 164 14.04 2.58 -2.38
CA ILE A 164 15.44 2.82 -2.00
C ILE A 164 16.14 1.50 -1.64
N ALA A 165 15.48 0.62 -0.89
CA ALA A 165 16.03 -0.67 -0.50
C ALA A 165 16.26 -1.59 -1.71
N GLU A 166 15.30 -1.67 -2.63
CA GLU A 166 15.42 -2.41 -3.89
C GLU A 166 16.57 -1.87 -4.75
N THR A 167 16.67 -0.54 -4.88
CA THR A 167 17.75 0.11 -5.62
C THR A 167 19.11 -0.19 -5.00
N ARG A 168 19.24 -0.12 -3.67
CA ARG A 168 20.47 -0.49 -2.95
C ARG A 168 20.83 -1.96 -3.17
N GLY A 169 19.84 -2.86 -3.12
CA GLY A 169 20.05 -4.28 -3.41
C GLY A 169 20.51 -4.52 -4.85
N ALA A 170 19.94 -3.81 -5.83
CA ALA A 170 20.37 -3.86 -7.21
C ALA A 170 21.81 -3.33 -7.40
N LEU A 171 22.14 -2.20 -6.77
CA LEU A 171 23.49 -1.64 -6.79
C LEU A 171 24.53 -2.57 -6.16
N ALA A 172 24.19 -3.23 -5.04
CA ALA A 172 25.07 -4.23 -4.42
C ALA A 172 25.36 -5.40 -5.37
N ARG A 173 24.34 -5.93 -6.07
CA ARG A 173 24.52 -6.99 -7.07
C ARG A 173 25.40 -6.56 -8.24
N ILE A 174 25.26 -5.33 -8.73
CA ILE A 174 26.11 -4.78 -9.80
C ILE A 174 27.55 -4.63 -9.30
N ALA A 175 27.76 -4.13 -8.09
CA ALA A 175 29.08 -3.99 -7.49
C ALA A 175 29.78 -5.36 -7.35
N ASP A 176 29.06 -6.39 -6.93
CA ASP A 176 29.58 -7.76 -6.85
C ASP A 176 29.95 -8.33 -8.23
N GLN A 177 29.11 -8.11 -9.25
CA GLN A 177 29.40 -8.52 -10.62
C GLN A 177 30.63 -7.81 -11.19
N LEU A 178 30.78 -6.51 -10.94
CA LEU A 178 31.97 -5.73 -11.32
C LEU A 178 33.24 -6.24 -10.62
N ARG A 179 33.13 -6.62 -9.34
CA ARG A 179 34.26 -7.21 -8.60
C ARG A 179 34.69 -8.55 -9.17
N ILE A 180 33.73 -9.40 -9.55
CA ILE A 180 34.00 -10.69 -10.20
C ILE A 180 34.69 -10.46 -11.55
N LEU A 181 34.19 -9.50 -12.36
CA LEU A 181 34.78 -9.14 -13.65
C LEU A 181 36.21 -8.62 -13.49
N ASP A 182 36.47 -7.68 -12.57
CA ASP A 182 37.82 -7.16 -12.28
C ASP A 182 38.77 -8.28 -11.87
N THR A 183 38.31 -9.23 -11.06
CA THR A 183 39.11 -10.40 -10.67
C THR A 183 39.43 -11.30 -11.87
N SER A 184 38.47 -11.53 -12.77
CA SER A 184 38.68 -12.32 -13.99
C SER A 184 39.69 -11.63 -14.92
N VAL A 185 39.49 -10.35 -15.22
CA VAL A 185 40.38 -9.58 -16.11
C VAL A 185 41.81 -9.56 -15.59
N ARG A 186 42.02 -9.39 -14.28
CA ARG A 186 43.36 -9.46 -13.67
C ARG A 186 43.99 -10.85 -13.81
N LYS A 187 43.21 -11.92 -13.61
CA LYS A 187 43.70 -13.30 -13.77
C LYS A 187 44.06 -13.61 -15.23
N ASP A 188 43.19 -13.23 -16.15
CA ASP A 188 43.38 -13.46 -17.59
C ASP A 188 44.57 -12.64 -18.11
N GLY A 189 44.70 -11.38 -17.67
CA GLY A 189 45.87 -10.55 -17.96
C GLY A 189 47.17 -11.15 -17.41
N ALA A 190 47.18 -11.64 -16.17
CA ALA A 190 48.35 -12.30 -15.59
C ALA A 190 48.70 -13.61 -16.31
N ALA A 191 47.71 -14.39 -16.73
CA ALA A 191 47.92 -15.60 -17.52
C ALA A 191 48.52 -15.27 -18.90
N HIS A 192 48.00 -14.25 -19.57
CA HIS A 192 48.51 -13.80 -20.86
C HIS A 192 49.96 -13.29 -20.79
N VAL A 193 50.31 -12.52 -19.76
CA VAL A 193 51.69 -12.07 -19.53
C VAL A 193 52.64 -13.25 -19.32
N ARG A 194 52.25 -14.23 -18.50
CA ARG A 194 53.04 -15.46 -18.30
C ARG A 194 53.24 -16.24 -19.60
N ASP A 195 52.21 -16.30 -20.46
CA ASP A 195 52.27 -16.95 -21.77
C ASP A 195 53.26 -16.24 -22.72
N ILE A 196 53.27 -14.91 -22.72
CA ILE A 196 54.24 -14.11 -23.48
C ILE A 196 55.66 -14.36 -22.96
N GLU A 197 55.85 -14.35 -21.64
CA GLU A 197 57.16 -14.63 -21.02
C GLU A 197 57.64 -16.05 -21.35
N ALA A 198 56.78 -17.05 -21.27
CA ALA A 198 57.10 -18.42 -21.63
C ALA A 198 57.52 -18.54 -23.10
N LYS A 199 56.81 -17.88 -24.03
CA LYS A 199 57.18 -17.82 -25.45
C LYS A 199 58.54 -17.16 -25.67
N ARG A 200 58.82 -16.04 -24.99
CA ARG A 200 60.12 -15.35 -25.07
C ARG A 200 61.26 -16.23 -24.55
N VAL A 201 61.04 -16.91 -23.42
CA VAL A 201 62.03 -17.84 -22.85
C VAL A 201 62.27 -19.03 -23.80
N ALA A 202 61.23 -19.57 -24.42
CA ALA A 202 61.37 -20.65 -25.40
C ALA A 202 62.17 -20.19 -26.63
N GLN A 203 61.83 -19.03 -27.20
CA GLN A 203 62.56 -18.44 -28.34
C GLN A 203 64.03 -18.18 -28.00
N PHE A 204 64.31 -17.64 -26.80
CA PHE A 204 65.68 -17.42 -26.35
C PHE A 204 66.47 -18.72 -26.20
N LYS A 205 65.87 -19.76 -25.60
CA LYS A 205 66.52 -21.09 -25.48
C LYS A 205 66.79 -21.73 -26.83
N GLU A 206 65.89 -21.55 -27.80
CA GLU A 206 66.07 -22.07 -29.16
C GLU A 206 67.17 -21.32 -29.91
N ALA A 207 67.22 -19.99 -29.79
CA ALA A 207 68.31 -19.18 -30.33
C ALA A 207 69.67 -19.63 -29.77
N MET A 208 69.79 -19.80 -28.45
CA MET A 208 71.01 -20.31 -27.80
C MET A 208 71.44 -21.68 -28.34
N ARG A 209 70.50 -22.62 -28.52
CA ARG A 209 70.81 -23.94 -29.10
C ARG A 209 71.32 -23.84 -30.53
N ASN A 210 70.75 -22.95 -31.33
CA ASN A 210 71.19 -22.73 -32.70
C ASN A 210 72.59 -22.11 -32.75
N GLU A 211 72.89 -21.16 -31.86
CA GLU A 211 74.24 -20.58 -31.72
C GLU A 211 75.26 -21.63 -31.27
N ASP A 212 74.92 -22.47 -30.29
CA ASP A 212 75.79 -23.58 -29.83
C ASP A 212 76.10 -24.56 -30.97
N MET A 213 75.09 -24.92 -31.77
CA MET A 213 75.26 -25.78 -32.95
C MET A 213 76.10 -25.13 -34.04
N GLN A 214 75.92 -23.83 -34.29
CA GLN A 214 76.75 -23.08 -35.23
C GLN A 214 78.21 -23.06 -34.78
N MET A 215 78.46 -22.82 -33.49
CA MET A 215 79.80 -22.86 -32.91
C MET A 215 80.45 -24.24 -32.98
N LEU A 216 79.69 -25.32 -32.72
CA LEU A 216 80.15 -26.69 -32.90
C LEU A 216 80.53 -26.97 -34.36
N ASN A 217 79.71 -26.55 -35.31
CA ASN A 217 79.98 -26.72 -36.74
C ASN A 217 81.22 -25.93 -37.18
N LEU A 218 81.38 -24.69 -36.72
CA LEU A 218 82.57 -23.87 -36.99
C LEU A 218 83.83 -24.51 -36.42
N ARG A 219 83.76 -25.10 -35.22
CA ARG A 219 84.88 -25.86 -34.64
C ARG A 219 85.22 -27.11 -35.44
N GLY A 220 84.20 -27.84 -35.92
CA GLY A 220 84.41 -28.98 -36.81
C GLY A 220 85.08 -28.58 -38.12
N GLN A 221 84.58 -27.52 -38.76
CA GLN A 221 85.16 -26.99 -40.00
C GLN A 221 86.61 -26.51 -39.81
N ASN A 222 86.93 -25.87 -38.68
CA ASN A 222 88.30 -25.48 -38.38
C ASN A 222 89.21 -26.69 -38.14
N ALA A 223 88.74 -27.71 -37.42
CA ALA A 223 89.51 -28.94 -37.22
C ALA A 223 89.77 -29.67 -38.55
N ASP A 224 88.77 -29.75 -39.43
CA ASP A 224 88.92 -30.34 -40.76
C ASP A 224 89.90 -29.52 -41.62
N ALA A 225 89.86 -28.19 -41.54
CA ALA A 225 90.79 -27.30 -42.24
C ALA A 225 92.23 -27.43 -41.72
N GLU A 226 92.43 -27.55 -40.40
CA GLU A 226 93.74 -27.81 -39.80
C GLU A 226 94.32 -29.15 -40.27
N VAL A 227 93.49 -30.20 -40.31
CA VAL A 227 93.89 -31.52 -40.80
C VAL A 227 94.23 -31.49 -42.30
N GLU A 228 93.45 -30.78 -43.13
CA GLU A 228 93.78 -30.58 -44.55
C GLU A 228 95.09 -29.82 -44.75
N GLU A 229 95.35 -28.79 -43.94
CA GLU A 229 96.59 -28.01 -44.02
C GLU A 229 97.80 -28.84 -43.58
N GLU A 230 97.64 -29.67 -42.54
CA GLU A 230 98.66 -30.60 -42.06
C GLU A 230 98.94 -31.71 -43.10
N LEU A 231 97.90 -32.23 -43.76
CA LEU A 231 98.03 -33.15 -44.90
C LEU A 231 98.77 -32.49 -46.08
N ARG A 232 98.50 -31.21 -46.39
CA ARG A 232 99.27 -30.47 -47.41
C ARG A 232 100.74 -30.30 -47.00
N ARG A 233 101.02 -29.97 -45.74
CA ARG A 233 102.41 -29.85 -45.24
C ARG A 233 103.16 -31.18 -45.34
N LEU A 234 102.51 -32.29 -45.02
CA LEU A 234 103.08 -33.64 -45.16
C LEU A 234 103.31 -34.04 -46.63
N GLN A 235 102.46 -33.59 -47.56
CA GLN A 235 102.63 -33.82 -49.01
C GLN A 235 103.72 -32.95 -49.64
N GLN A 236 104.03 -31.79 -49.08
CA GLN A 236 105.07 -30.89 -49.61
C GLN A 236 106.50 -31.37 -49.34
N GLY A 237 106.71 -32.35 -48.45
CA GLY A 237 108.02 -32.93 -48.14
C GLY A 237 108.98 -31.94 -47.45
N PRO A 238 110.02 -32.42 -46.76
CA PRO A 238 110.96 -31.52 -46.09
C PRO A 238 111.85 -30.83 -47.14
N GLN A 239 111.85 -29.49 -47.15
CA GLN A 239 112.94 -28.70 -47.73
C GLN A 239 114.11 -28.63 -46.75
#